data_AF-A0A948WAY3-F1
#
_entry.id   AF-A0A948WAY3-F1
#
_cell.length_a   1.000
_cell.length_b   1.000
_cell.length_c   1.000
_cell.angle_alpha   90.00
_cell.angle_beta   90.00
_cell.angle_gamma   90.00
#
_symmetry.space_group_name_H-M   'P 1'
#
loop_
_entity.id
_entity.type
_entity.pdbx_description
1 polymer ?
#
loop_
_entity_poly.entity_id
_entity_poly.type
_entity_poly.pdbx_seq_one_letter_code
_entity_poly.pdbx_strand_id
1 'polypeptide(L)'
;MNGASVTLNGGTFTGNSVTAGTGGHNGSAYGADMFLGGNVTLNVSSSLTLNSLGGAGNLSDPNVARNASDPNAQGGIIKTGPGALLLSGNNTYVGATTIAQGTVSMSGSAASSAIVLSNGATLAGSGTVGAISGAGAVSPGSSPGILTAASVDPSGGLSFNFEFTSLNPVFSDAANSVNDLLQLTSATPFVASLTSSNVVNIYFNDPPFAAGSSYTGGFFTDTQADFLAQISGATFNYYVANETGTVNYNGVNYSAMDPSFDVNLSTINQTADFASGTVDGQIAQFEVVPEPSTYALLALAAAALGAHALSRRRK
;
A
#
# COMPACT_ATOMS: atom_id res chain seq x y z
N MET A 1 -3.15 -4.41 -28.94
CA MET A 1 -4.62 -4.32 -29.14
C MET A 1 -5.03 -2.87 -28.91
N ASN A 2 -5.66 -2.20 -29.86
CA ASN A 2 -6.19 -0.84 -29.68
C ASN A 2 -7.73 -0.95 -29.60
N GLY A 3 -8.33 -0.66 -28.43
CA GLY A 3 -9.78 -0.62 -28.26
C GLY A 3 -10.52 -1.98 -28.24
N ALA A 4 -9.83 -3.11 -28.09
CA ALA A 4 -10.47 -4.43 -27.98
C ALA A 4 -10.79 -4.79 -26.51
N SER A 5 -12.00 -5.27 -26.23
CA SER A 5 -12.36 -5.91 -24.96
C SER A 5 -11.99 -7.40 -25.02
N VAL A 6 -11.12 -7.84 -24.12
CA VAL A 6 -10.83 -9.27 -23.93
C VAL A 6 -11.53 -9.71 -22.65
N THR A 7 -12.64 -10.43 -22.78
CA THR A 7 -13.35 -11.01 -21.62
C THR A 7 -12.76 -12.38 -21.31
N LEU A 8 -12.07 -12.48 -20.17
CA LEU A 8 -11.47 -13.73 -19.69
C LEU A 8 -12.33 -14.27 -18.55
N ASN A 9 -13.06 -15.36 -18.81
CA ASN A 9 -13.93 -15.99 -17.82
C ASN A 9 -13.18 -17.13 -17.11
N GLY A 10 -12.19 -16.77 -16.29
CA GLY A 10 -11.24 -17.70 -15.66
C GLY A 10 -10.15 -18.21 -16.61
N GLY A 11 -9.09 -18.80 -16.04
CA GLY A 11 -7.94 -19.37 -16.74
C GLY A 11 -6.59 -18.72 -16.42
N THR A 12 -5.50 -19.33 -16.89
CA THR A 12 -4.12 -18.82 -16.81
C THR A 12 -3.58 -18.70 -18.23
N PHE A 13 -2.97 -17.56 -18.59
CA PHE A 13 -2.16 -17.47 -19.82
C PHE A 13 -0.76 -17.98 -19.52
N THR A 14 -0.45 -19.18 -20.00
CA THR A 14 0.91 -19.72 -20.02
C THR A 14 1.20 -20.28 -21.41
N GLY A 15 2.30 -19.85 -22.01
CA GLY A 15 2.76 -20.37 -23.31
C GLY A 15 2.46 -19.44 -24.50
N ASN A 16 3.47 -19.28 -25.33
CA ASN A 16 3.62 -18.34 -26.46
C ASN A 16 2.65 -18.59 -27.65
N SER A 17 1.36 -18.84 -27.45
CA SER A 17 0.43 -19.03 -28.57
C SER A 17 -0.94 -18.39 -28.36
N VAL A 18 -1.30 -17.49 -29.27
CA VAL A 18 -2.67 -17.04 -29.51
C VAL A 18 -3.05 -17.43 -30.93
N THR A 19 -4.02 -18.32 -31.08
CA THR A 19 -4.59 -18.69 -32.38
C THR A 19 -5.85 -17.87 -32.65
N ALA A 20 -5.72 -16.59 -33.01
CA ALA A 20 -6.80 -15.82 -33.66
C ALA A 20 -6.32 -14.45 -34.22
N GLY A 21 -6.60 -14.21 -35.51
CA GLY A 21 -6.52 -12.92 -36.19
C GLY A 21 -6.70 -13.06 -37.71
N THR A 22 -7.59 -12.28 -38.33
CA THR A 22 -7.88 -12.31 -39.78
C THR A 22 -6.97 -11.35 -40.58
N GLY A 23 -5.66 -11.47 -40.38
CA GLY A 23 -4.63 -10.79 -41.19
C GLY A 23 -3.76 -11.84 -41.89
N GLY A 24 -3.31 -11.56 -43.12
CA GLY A 24 -2.59 -12.51 -43.99
C GLY A 24 -1.20 -12.99 -43.52
N HIS A 25 -0.87 -12.83 -42.25
CA HIS A 25 0.30 -13.39 -41.60
C HIS A 25 -0.09 -13.94 -40.24
N ASN A 26 0.26 -15.20 -39.97
CA ASN A 26 0.28 -15.73 -38.60
C ASN A 26 1.34 -14.94 -37.83
N GLY A 27 0.93 -13.93 -37.08
CA GLY A 27 1.82 -13.21 -36.18
C GLY A 27 2.19 -14.12 -35.00
N SER A 28 3.46 -14.50 -34.90
CA SER A 28 4.01 -15.03 -33.66
C SER A 28 4.17 -13.87 -32.68
N ALA A 29 3.54 -13.92 -31.51
CA ALA A 29 3.97 -13.07 -30.41
C ALA A 29 5.37 -13.56 -29.98
N TYR A 30 6.41 -12.80 -30.31
CA TYR A 30 7.73 -13.02 -29.75
C TYR A 30 7.76 -12.36 -28.36
N GLY A 31 7.88 -13.18 -27.31
CA GLY A 31 7.82 -12.76 -25.91
C GLY A 31 6.96 -13.72 -25.08
N ALA A 32 7.26 -13.84 -23.79
CA ALA A 32 6.45 -14.64 -22.85
C ALA A 32 5.17 -13.91 -22.39
N ASP A 33 4.98 -12.66 -22.83
CA ASP A 33 4.06 -11.70 -22.24
C ASP A 33 2.96 -11.26 -23.21
N MET A 34 1.81 -10.85 -22.68
CA MET A 34 0.78 -10.15 -23.46
C MET A 34 1.21 -8.68 -23.66
N PHE A 35 1.41 -8.26 -24.92
CA PHE A 35 1.82 -6.88 -25.26
C PHE A 35 0.65 -5.88 -25.22
N LEU A 36 0.80 -4.81 -24.44
CA LEU A 36 -0.19 -3.73 -24.27
C LEU A 36 0.15 -2.51 -25.14
N GLY A 37 -0.29 -2.52 -26.40
CA GLY A 37 -0.16 -1.36 -27.30
C GLY A 37 -1.16 -0.21 -27.05
N GLY A 38 -2.08 -0.41 -26.13
CA GLY A 38 -3.08 0.55 -25.69
C GLY A 38 -3.73 0.05 -24.41
N ASN A 39 -4.57 0.87 -23.77
CA ASN A 39 -5.22 0.45 -22.55
C ASN A 39 -6.11 -0.77 -22.78
N VAL A 40 -5.92 -1.82 -21.98
CA VAL A 40 -6.74 -3.04 -22.01
C VAL A 40 -7.66 -3.05 -20.80
N THR A 41 -8.96 -3.19 -21.05
CA THR A 41 -9.93 -3.37 -19.97
C THR A 41 -10.04 -4.85 -19.61
N LEU A 42 -9.78 -5.17 -18.35
CA LEU A 42 -9.93 -6.50 -17.77
C LEU A 42 -11.13 -6.48 -16.82
N ASN A 43 -12.24 -7.08 -17.23
CA ASN A 43 -13.38 -7.31 -16.34
C ASN A 43 -13.19 -8.65 -15.62
N VAL A 44 -12.91 -8.60 -14.33
CA VAL A 44 -12.62 -9.78 -13.51
C VAL A 44 -13.76 -9.97 -12.51
N SER A 45 -14.56 -11.01 -12.70
CA SER A 45 -15.71 -11.31 -11.85
C SER A 45 -15.36 -12.09 -10.58
N SER A 46 -14.24 -12.85 -10.57
CA SER A 46 -13.80 -13.65 -9.42
C SER A 46 -12.29 -13.53 -9.19
N SER A 47 -11.48 -14.25 -9.95
CA SER A 47 -10.02 -14.11 -9.91
C SER A 47 -9.42 -14.30 -11.30
N LEU A 48 -8.33 -13.58 -11.56
CA LEU A 48 -7.49 -13.72 -12.76
C LEU A 48 -6.04 -13.54 -12.34
N THR A 49 -5.17 -14.47 -12.71
CA THR A 49 -3.72 -14.35 -12.48
C THR A 49 -2.99 -14.14 -13.80
N LEU A 50 -2.18 -13.10 -13.86
CA LEU A 50 -1.30 -12.81 -15.00
C LEU A 50 0.14 -12.80 -14.51
N ASN A 51 0.94 -13.70 -15.08
CA ASN A 51 2.33 -13.87 -14.68
C ASN A 51 3.26 -12.83 -15.32
N SER A 52 2.93 -12.32 -16.50
CA SER A 52 3.73 -11.26 -17.12
C SER A 52 2.95 -10.52 -18.20
N LEU A 53 3.07 -9.20 -18.21
CA LEU A 53 2.50 -8.30 -19.18
C LEU A 53 3.60 -7.43 -19.78
N GLY A 54 3.66 -7.39 -21.11
CA GLY A 54 4.70 -6.75 -21.87
C GLY A 54 4.28 -5.36 -22.37
N GLY A 55 5.25 -4.48 -22.56
CA GLY A 55 5.06 -3.17 -23.18
C GLY A 55 6.38 -2.46 -23.44
N ALA A 56 6.34 -1.15 -23.68
CA ALA A 56 7.53 -0.33 -24.00
C ALA A 56 8.70 -0.41 -22.99
N GLY A 57 8.47 -0.90 -21.76
CA GLY A 57 9.51 -1.06 -20.74
C GLY A 57 10.45 -2.26 -20.93
N ASN A 58 10.15 -3.20 -21.84
CA ASN A 58 11.03 -4.34 -22.13
C ASN A 58 12.12 -3.98 -23.16
N LEU A 59 13.07 -3.11 -22.79
CA LEU A 59 14.14 -2.65 -23.71
C LEU A 59 15.14 -3.74 -24.11
N SER A 60 15.13 -4.90 -23.42
CA SER A 60 15.91 -6.08 -23.83
C SER A 60 15.36 -6.79 -25.06
N ASP A 61 14.12 -6.49 -25.47
CA ASP A 61 13.60 -6.90 -26.77
C ASP A 61 14.02 -5.86 -27.84
N PRO A 62 14.85 -6.24 -28.84
CA PRO A 62 15.33 -5.34 -29.88
C PRO A 62 14.21 -4.67 -30.71
N ASN A 63 13.01 -5.23 -30.74
CA ASN A 63 11.86 -4.65 -31.44
C ASN A 63 11.02 -3.73 -30.53
N VAL A 64 11.03 -3.93 -29.21
CA VAL A 64 10.45 -2.98 -28.25
C VAL A 64 11.34 -1.75 -28.11
N ALA A 65 12.67 -1.90 -28.11
CA ALA A 65 13.61 -0.79 -28.07
C ALA A 65 13.44 0.19 -29.26
N ARG A 66 13.01 -0.31 -30.42
CA ARG A 66 12.68 0.51 -31.60
C ARG A 66 11.34 1.26 -31.47
N ASN A 67 10.48 0.81 -30.56
CA ASN A 67 9.14 1.32 -30.33
C ASN A 67 8.97 1.92 -28.92
N ALA A 68 10.04 2.09 -28.14
CA ALA A 68 9.97 2.65 -26.79
C ALA A 68 9.44 4.10 -26.77
N SER A 69 9.63 4.82 -27.88
CA SER A 69 9.06 6.14 -28.15
C SER A 69 7.76 6.11 -28.94
N ASP A 70 7.23 4.92 -29.29
CA ASP A 70 5.96 4.77 -29.98
C ASP A 70 4.81 5.07 -28.99
N PRO A 71 3.98 6.09 -29.22
CA PRO A 71 2.81 6.35 -28.38
C PRO A 71 1.83 5.17 -28.33
N ASN A 72 1.89 4.24 -29.30
CA ASN A 72 1.10 3.02 -29.34
C ASN A 72 1.77 1.83 -28.61
N ALA A 73 2.80 2.05 -27.81
CA ALA A 73 3.45 1.03 -26.95
C ALA A 73 3.34 1.35 -25.45
N GLN A 74 2.53 2.35 -25.10
CA GLN A 74 2.33 2.87 -23.74
C GLN A 74 1.00 2.41 -23.11
N GLY A 75 0.50 1.23 -23.49
CA GLY A 75 -0.77 0.72 -22.97
C GLY A 75 -0.70 0.35 -21.50
N GLY A 76 -1.79 0.60 -20.78
CA GLY A 76 -1.98 0.21 -19.40
C GLY A 76 -3.13 -0.77 -19.21
N ILE A 77 -3.55 -0.95 -17.96
CA ILE A 77 -4.65 -1.85 -17.57
C ILE A 77 -5.79 -1.03 -16.98
N ILE A 78 -7.02 -1.33 -17.38
CA ILE A 78 -8.23 -0.86 -16.69
C ILE A 78 -8.91 -2.08 -16.07
N LYS A 79 -8.74 -2.25 -14.75
CA LYS A 79 -9.33 -3.34 -13.98
C LYS A 79 -10.76 -2.96 -13.55
N THR A 80 -11.74 -3.75 -13.99
CA THR A 80 -13.16 -3.65 -13.60
C THR A 80 -13.66 -4.98 -13.05
N GLY A 81 -14.91 -5.00 -12.58
CA GLY A 81 -15.52 -6.17 -11.92
C GLY A 81 -15.06 -6.33 -10.46
N PRO A 82 -15.85 -7.01 -9.62
CA PRO A 82 -15.60 -7.09 -8.17
C PRO A 82 -14.45 -8.03 -7.78
N GLY A 83 -14.01 -8.90 -8.69
CA GLY A 83 -12.97 -9.89 -8.42
C GLY A 83 -11.56 -9.33 -8.30
N ALA A 84 -10.61 -10.22 -8.02
CA ALA A 84 -9.19 -9.89 -7.84
C ALA A 84 -8.35 -10.20 -9.09
N LEU A 85 -7.53 -9.23 -9.51
CA LEU A 85 -6.48 -9.43 -10.51
C LEU A 85 -5.13 -9.60 -9.78
N LEU A 86 -4.50 -10.75 -9.92
CA LEU A 86 -3.15 -11.01 -9.39
C LEU A 86 -2.11 -10.79 -10.50
N LEU A 87 -1.17 -9.88 -10.25
CA LEU A 87 0.00 -9.62 -11.10
C LEU A 87 1.25 -10.14 -10.39
N SER A 88 1.77 -11.28 -10.83
CA SER A 88 2.74 -12.08 -10.05
C SER A 88 4.17 -12.08 -10.58
N GLY A 89 4.42 -11.69 -11.83
CA GLY A 89 5.78 -11.58 -12.36
C GLY A 89 6.15 -10.16 -12.76
N ASN A 90 7.19 -10.04 -13.59
CA ASN A 90 7.77 -8.75 -13.96
C ASN A 90 7.04 -8.14 -15.15
N ASN A 91 6.10 -7.23 -14.88
CA ASN A 91 5.34 -6.54 -15.90
C ASN A 91 6.08 -5.29 -16.37
N THR A 92 6.24 -5.17 -17.69
CA THR A 92 7.05 -4.14 -18.34
C THR A 92 6.23 -3.13 -19.14
N TYR A 93 4.90 -3.16 -19.01
CA TYR A 93 4.06 -2.08 -19.53
C TYR A 93 4.25 -0.80 -18.72
N VAL A 94 4.09 0.34 -19.39
CA VAL A 94 4.37 1.67 -18.83
C VAL A 94 3.11 2.53 -18.71
N GLY A 95 2.02 2.15 -19.39
CA GLY A 95 0.74 2.82 -19.23
C GLY A 95 0.13 2.55 -17.87
N ALA A 96 -0.66 3.51 -17.37
CA ALA A 96 -1.22 3.43 -16.03
C ALA A 96 -2.11 2.20 -15.80
N THR A 97 -2.06 1.66 -14.58
CA THR A 97 -3.00 0.67 -14.07
C THR A 97 -4.13 1.39 -13.33
N THR A 98 -5.27 1.56 -14.00
CA THR A 98 -6.49 2.06 -13.40
C THR A 98 -7.26 0.92 -12.75
N ILE A 99 -7.43 0.96 -11.44
CA ILE A 99 -8.27 0.03 -10.68
C ILE A 99 -9.62 0.70 -10.47
N ALA A 100 -10.56 0.41 -11.37
CA ALA A 100 -11.89 1.01 -11.32
C ALA A 100 -12.82 0.28 -10.33
N GLN A 101 -12.67 -1.04 -10.18
CA GLN A 101 -13.45 -1.89 -9.26
C GLN A 101 -12.65 -3.12 -8.81
N GLY A 102 -12.97 -3.62 -7.61
CA GLY A 102 -12.37 -4.81 -7.02
C GLY A 102 -10.91 -4.59 -6.63
N THR A 103 -10.12 -5.65 -6.66
CA THR A 103 -8.74 -5.65 -6.16
C THR A 103 -7.73 -5.91 -7.27
N VAL A 104 -6.60 -5.21 -7.25
CA VAL A 104 -5.34 -5.68 -7.87
C VAL A 104 -4.40 -6.08 -6.74
N SER A 105 -3.97 -7.34 -6.74
CA SER A 105 -2.89 -7.82 -5.87
C SER A 105 -1.60 -7.86 -6.68
N MET A 106 -0.62 -7.05 -6.30
CA MET A 106 0.71 -7.00 -6.90
C MET A 106 1.65 -7.85 -6.05
N SER A 107 2.06 -9.02 -6.54
CA SER A 107 3.13 -9.81 -5.92
C SER A 107 4.41 -9.86 -6.75
N GLY A 108 4.32 -9.46 -8.02
CA GLY A 108 5.47 -9.23 -8.90
C GLY A 108 5.88 -7.75 -8.95
N SER A 109 6.20 -7.27 -10.14
CA SER A 109 6.57 -5.87 -10.38
C SER A 109 5.77 -5.27 -11.52
N ALA A 110 5.36 -4.02 -11.36
CA ALA A 110 4.94 -3.10 -12.41
C ALA A 110 5.51 -1.70 -12.10
N ALA A 111 6.80 -1.64 -11.76
CA ALA A 111 7.47 -0.43 -11.25
C ALA A 111 7.39 0.78 -12.19
N SER A 112 7.20 0.55 -13.49
CA SER A 112 7.05 1.62 -14.50
C SER A 112 5.60 2.05 -14.75
N SER A 113 4.62 1.44 -14.07
CA SER A 113 3.20 1.78 -14.20
C SER A 113 2.72 2.54 -12.98
N ALA A 114 2.14 3.73 -13.21
CA ALA A 114 1.39 4.44 -12.17
C ALA A 114 0.07 3.73 -11.87
N ILE A 115 -0.30 3.65 -10.60
CA ILE A 115 -1.57 3.08 -10.13
C ILE A 115 -2.56 4.21 -9.85
N VAL A 116 -3.76 4.09 -10.40
CA VAL A 116 -4.88 5.03 -10.17
C VAL A 116 -6.06 4.26 -9.63
N LEU A 117 -6.46 4.54 -8.39
CA LEU A 117 -7.57 3.85 -7.74
C LEU A 117 -8.85 4.68 -7.76
N SER A 118 -9.94 4.07 -8.22
CA SER A 118 -11.29 4.61 -7.98
C SER A 118 -11.74 4.33 -6.55
N ASN A 119 -12.75 5.08 -6.09
CA ASN A 119 -13.38 4.80 -4.80
C ASN A 119 -13.93 3.36 -4.75
N GLY A 120 -13.69 2.66 -3.64
CA GLY A 120 -14.07 1.25 -3.45
C GLY A 120 -13.17 0.22 -4.16
N ALA A 121 -12.12 0.65 -4.84
CA ALA A 121 -11.10 -0.24 -5.39
C ALA A 121 -9.92 -0.40 -4.41
N THR A 122 -9.22 -1.52 -4.51
CA THR A 122 -8.08 -1.84 -3.62
C THR A 122 -6.83 -2.22 -4.42
N LEU A 123 -5.69 -1.66 -4.03
CA LEU A 123 -4.36 -2.17 -4.36
C LEU A 123 -3.83 -2.95 -3.15
N ALA A 124 -3.40 -4.18 -3.37
CA ALA A 124 -2.82 -5.04 -2.34
C ALA A 124 -1.57 -5.77 -2.83
N GLY A 125 -1.00 -6.63 -1.97
CA GLY A 125 0.15 -7.47 -2.28
C GLY A 125 1.48 -6.89 -1.82
N SER A 126 2.55 -7.66 -2.02
CA SER A 126 3.90 -7.37 -1.50
C SER A 126 4.94 -7.09 -2.60
N GLY A 127 4.47 -6.64 -3.77
CA GLY A 127 5.30 -6.40 -4.95
C GLY A 127 5.72 -4.93 -5.11
N THR A 128 6.09 -4.56 -6.34
CA THR A 128 6.53 -3.20 -6.67
C THR A 128 5.62 -2.54 -7.70
N VAL A 129 5.25 -1.28 -7.47
CA VAL A 129 4.47 -0.43 -8.40
C VAL A 129 5.14 0.93 -8.60
N GLY A 130 4.66 1.70 -9.58
CA GLY A 130 5.05 3.11 -9.74
C GLY A 130 4.38 4.03 -8.71
N ALA A 131 4.06 5.25 -9.10
CA ALA A 131 3.34 6.19 -8.23
C ALA A 131 1.88 5.75 -8.02
N ILE A 132 1.32 5.97 -6.82
CA ILE A 132 -0.06 5.63 -6.47
C ILE A 132 -0.87 6.92 -6.32
N SER A 133 -2.10 6.96 -6.86
CA SER A 133 -3.01 8.09 -6.75
C SER A 133 -4.49 7.66 -6.73
N GLY A 134 -5.40 8.61 -6.46
CA GLY A 134 -6.83 8.41 -6.55
C GLY A 134 -7.54 8.39 -5.19
N ALA A 135 -8.60 7.59 -5.08
CA ALA A 135 -9.55 7.61 -3.96
C ALA A 135 -9.86 6.22 -3.38
N GLY A 136 -9.13 5.19 -3.78
CA GLY A 136 -9.30 3.82 -3.28
C GLY A 136 -8.44 3.49 -2.06
N ALA A 137 -8.33 2.21 -1.74
CA ALA A 137 -7.58 1.69 -0.61
C ALA A 137 -6.22 1.09 -1.04
N VAL A 138 -5.18 1.37 -0.27
CA VAL A 138 -3.87 0.70 -0.35
C VAL A 138 -3.71 -0.20 0.87
N SER A 139 -3.56 -1.50 0.63
CA SER A 139 -3.52 -2.56 1.64
C SER A 139 -2.32 -3.48 1.39
N PRO A 140 -1.11 -3.14 1.85
CA PRO A 140 0.08 -3.97 1.63
C PRO A 140 -0.09 -5.45 2.02
N GLY A 141 0.66 -6.32 1.33
CA GLY A 141 0.67 -7.76 1.54
C GLY A 141 -0.58 -8.51 1.08
N SER A 142 -0.59 -9.82 1.37
CA SER A 142 -1.84 -10.56 1.63
C SER A 142 -2.24 -10.42 3.12
N SER A 143 -1.66 -9.41 3.78
CA SER A 143 -1.69 -9.08 5.21
C SER A 143 -0.98 -10.09 6.13
N PRO A 144 0.09 -9.69 6.83
CA PRO A 144 0.91 -8.49 6.62
C PRO A 144 1.93 -8.60 5.47
N GLY A 145 2.37 -7.49 4.86
CA GLY A 145 3.48 -7.46 3.90
C GLY A 145 3.97 -6.07 3.47
N ILE A 146 5.05 -6.03 2.68
CA ILE A 146 5.66 -4.79 2.17
C ILE A 146 5.26 -4.57 0.72
N LEU A 147 4.50 -3.51 0.45
CA LEU A 147 4.27 -3.00 -0.90
C LEU A 147 5.25 -1.87 -1.18
N THR A 148 6.01 -1.97 -2.27
CA THR A 148 6.93 -0.91 -2.69
C THR A 148 6.27 -0.06 -3.77
N ALA A 149 6.31 1.26 -3.61
CA ALA A 149 5.82 2.23 -4.59
C ALA A 149 6.84 3.36 -4.79
N ALA A 150 6.75 4.07 -5.91
CA ALA A 150 7.60 5.24 -6.13
C ALA A 150 7.21 6.38 -5.18
N SER A 151 5.93 6.77 -5.20
CA SER A 151 5.39 7.88 -4.41
C SER A 151 3.88 7.72 -4.26
N VAL A 152 3.26 8.54 -3.41
CA VAL A 152 1.81 8.65 -3.26
C VAL A 152 1.34 10.08 -3.54
N ASP A 153 0.28 10.21 -4.32
CA ASP A 153 -0.56 11.41 -4.40
C ASP A 153 -1.88 11.15 -3.66
N PRO A 154 -2.00 11.59 -2.39
CA PRO A 154 -3.16 11.35 -1.57
C PRO A 154 -4.31 12.34 -1.84
N SER A 155 -4.14 13.31 -2.76
CA SER A 155 -5.11 14.40 -2.97
C SER A 155 -6.52 13.95 -3.34
N GLY A 156 -6.67 12.75 -3.90
CA GLY A 156 -7.96 12.14 -4.22
C GLY A 156 -8.68 11.48 -3.04
N GLY A 157 -8.10 11.46 -1.83
CA GLY A 157 -8.70 10.82 -0.65
C GLY A 157 -8.38 9.33 -0.52
N LEU A 158 -7.15 8.91 -0.87
CA LEU A 158 -6.67 7.55 -0.64
C LEU A 158 -6.89 7.13 0.83
N SER A 159 -7.29 5.87 1.00
CA SER A 159 -7.27 5.17 2.28
C SER A 159 -6.09 4.22 2.36
N PHE A 160 -5.52 4.04 3.55
CA PHE A 160 -4.42 3.13 3.81
C PHE A 160 -4.80 2.18 4.94
N ASN A 161 -4.55 0.88 4.77
CA ASN A 161 -4.86 -0.14 5.76
C ASN A 161 -3.58 -0.89 6.09
N PHE A 162 -3.20 -0.92 7.36
CA PHE A 162 -1.97 -1.54 7.83
C PHE A 162 -2.25 -2.47 9.01
N GLU A 163 -1.86 -3.74 8.90
CA GLU A 163 -1.93 -4.75 9.95
C GLU A 163 -0.55 -4.97 10.59
N PHE A 164 -0.50 -4.96 11.93
CA PHE A 164 0.71 -5.21 12.71
C PHE A 164 0.53 -6.44 13.59
N THR A 165 1.35 -7.47 13.38
CA THR A 165 1.39 -8.70 14.20
C THR A 165 2.61 -8.78 15.10
N SER A 166 3.51 -7.79 15.05
CA SER A 166 4.64 -7.65 15.95
C SER A 166 5.03 -6.19 16.15
N LEU A 167 6.04 -5.92 16.98
CA LEU A 167 6.51 -4.56 17.21
C LEU A 167 7.22 -3.94 15.99
N ASN A 168 7.87 -4.75 15.15
CA ASN A 168 8.64 -4.23 14.02
C ASN A 168 8.46 -5.10 12.77
N PRO A 169 8.56 -4.54 11.55
CA PRO A 169 8.54 -5.31 10.33
C PRO A 169 9.79 -6.17 10.17
N VAL A 170 9.65 -7.28 9.48
CA VAL A 170 10.76 -8.04 8.86
C VAL A 170 10.98 -7.45 7.47
N PHE A 171 12.00 -6.61 7.30
CA PHE A 171 12.22 -5.89 6.04
C PHE A 171 12.75 -6.79 4.90
N SER A 172 13.50 -7.84 5.25
CA SER A 172 14.08 -8.78 4.29
C SER A 172 13.10 -9.77 3.67
N ASP A 173 11.88 -9.90 4.21
CA ASP A 173 10.82 -10.74 3.65
C ASP A 173 9.54 -9.93 3.45
N ALA A 174 9.41 -9.35 2.26
CA ALA A 174 8.27 -8.52 1.89
C ALA A 174 6.93 -9.27 1.98
N ALA A 175 6.89 -10.57 1.71
CA ALA A 175 5.64 -11.33 1.73
C ALA A 175 5.22 -11.74 3.15
N ASN A 176 6.16 -11.79 4.09
CA ASN A 176 5.93 -12.20 5.48
C ASN A 176 6.50 -11.17 6.46
N SER A 177 6.28 -9.88 6.19
CA SER A 177 6.93 -8.80 6.93
C SER A 177 6.45 -8.64 8.37
N VAL A 178 5.46 -9.43 8.81
CA VAL A 178 4.76 -9.37 10.11
C VAL A 178 4.03 -8.04 10.41
N ASN A 179 4.47 -6.92 9.84
CA ASN A 179 3.80 -5.65 9.85
C ASN A 179 3.66 -5.14 8.41
N ASP A 180 2.50 -4.57 8.09
CA ASP A 180 2.31 -3.95 6.80
C ASP A 180 3.20 -2.73 6.65
N LEU A 181 3.78 -2.58 5.46
CA LEU A 181 4.63 -1.46 5.10
C LEU A 181 4.34 -1.02 3.67
N LEU A 182 4.14 0.28 3.49
CA LEU A 182 4.22 0.94 2.20
C LEU A 182 5.58 1.64 2.13
N GLN A 183 6.51 1.04 1.39
CA GLN A 183 7.82 1.62 1.12
C GLN A 183 7.74 2.60 -0.06
N LEU A 184 8.16 3.85 0.14
CA LEU A 184 8.18 4.91 -0.87
C LEU A 184 9.63 5.24 -1.25
N THR A 185 9.97 4.99 -2.52
CA THR A 185 11.37 5.01 -2.99
C THR A 185 11.78 6.31 -3.67
N SER A 186 10.84 7.19 -4.03
CA SER A 186 11.12 8.50 -4.61
C SER A 186 11.72 9.45 -3.56
N ALA A 187 12.61 10.33 -4.01
CA ALA A 187 13.07 11.48 -3.20
C ALA A 187 11.93 12.45 -2.82
N THR A 188 10.79 12.36 -3.51
CA THR A 188 9.53 13.05 -3.18
C THR A 188 8.45 11.99 -2.90
N PRO A 189 8.46 11.38 -1.71
CA PRO A 189 7.60 10.22 -1.42
C PRO A 189 6.12 10.60 -1.37
N PHE A 190 5.79 11.80 -0.89
CA PHE A 190 4.44 12.36 -0.86
C PHE A 190 4.34 13.52 -1.85
N VAL A 191 3.46 13.42 -2.84
CA VAL A 191 3.18 14.51 -3.81
C VAL A 191 2.40 15.65 -3.15
N ALA A 192 1.58 15.31 -2.16
CA ALA A 192 0.88 16.24 -1.26
C ALA A 192 0.78 15.61 0.13
N SER A 193 0.59 16.44 1.17
CA SER A 193 0.32 15.95 2.51
C SER A 193 -1.07 15.32 2.60
N LEU A 194 -1.20 14.28 3.41
CA LEU A 194 -2.49 13.71 3.77
C LEU A 194 -3.31 14.73 4.56
N THR A 195 -4.62 14.67 4.40
CA THR A 195 -5.60 15.52 5.07
C THR A 195 -6.69 14.66 5.69
N SER A 196 -7.67 15.27 6.35
CA SER A 196 -8.80 14.53 6.94
C SER A 196 -9.64 13.76 5.92
N SER A 197 -9.49 14.04 4.61
CA SER A 197 -10.09 13.26 3.53
C SER A 197 -9.39 11.92 3.29
N ASN A 198 -8.19 11.72 3.83
CA ASN A 198 -7.46 10.46 3.82
C ASN A 198 -7.74 9.70 5.12
N VAL A 199 -7.92 8.39 5.01
CA VAL A 199 -8.13 7.52 6.17
C VAL A 199 -6.94 6.58 6.30
N VAL A 200 -6.39 6.46 7.50
CA VAL A 200 -5.35 5.49 7.82
C VAL A 200 -5.88 4.56 8.92
N ASN A 201 -6.13 3.30 8.56
CA ASN A 201 -6.56 2.28 9.49
C ASN A 201 -5.35 1.45 9.95
N ILE A 202 -5.15 1.36 11.26
CA ILE A 202 -4.12 0.51 11.88
C ILE A 202 -4.81 -0.63 12.62
N TYR A 203 -4.46 -1.86 12.26
CA TYR A 203 -4.99 -3.09 12.83
C TYR A 203 -3.92 -3.79 13.67
N PHE A 204 -4.00 -3.68 14.99
CA PHE A 204 -3.10 -4.37 15.92
C PHE A 204 -3.58 -5.80 16.15
N ASN A 205 -2.81 -6.76 15.66
CA ASN A 205 -3.07 -8.20 15.69
C ASN A 205 -1.97 -8.95 16.48
N ASP A 206 -1.56 -8.37 17.62
CA ASP A 206 -0.59 -8.94 18.57
C ASP A 206 -1.06 -8.74 20.03
N PRO A 207 -2.11 -9.47 20.47
CA PRO A 207 -2.56 -9.42 21.87
C PRO A 207 -1.67 -10.29 22.79
N PRO A 208 -1.35 -9.85 24.03
CA PRO A 208 -1.92 -8.70 24.72
C PRO A 208 -1.26 -7.37 24.36
N PHE A 209 -2.11 -6.40 24.06
CA PHE A 209 -1.75 -5.01 23.84
C PHE A 209 -1.22 -4.39 25.15
N ALA A 210 0.05 -3.98 25.17
CA ALA A 210 0.69 -3.41 26.35
C ALA A 210 0.86 -1.89 26.23
N ALA A 211 0.56 -1.18 27.31
CA ALA A 211 0.90 0.23 27.46
C ALA A 211 2.41 0.45 27.25
N GLY A 212 2.78 1.43 26.44
CA GLY A 212 4.17 1.76 26.08
C GLY A 212 4.72 0.93 24.91
N SER A 213 3.94 0.02 24.32
CA SER A 213 4.36 -0.68 23.09
C SER A 213 4.52 0.31 21.94
N SER A 214 5.68 0.26 21.29
CA SER A 214 5.97 1.06 20.09
C SER A 214 6.02 0.13 18.88
N TYR A 215 5.04 0.29 17.99
CA TYR A 215 4.96 -0.44 16.74
C TYR A 215 5.59 0.39 15.62
N THR A 216 6.37 -0.24 14.76
CA THR A 216 6.85 0.39 13.51
C THR A 216 6.23 -0.32 12.31
N GLY A 217 5.97 0.43 11.25
CA GLY A 217 5.25 -0.06 10.08
C GLY A 217 4.51 1.08 9.38
N GLY A 218 3.50 0.75 8.57
CA GLY A 218 2.69 1.75 7.90
C GLY A 218 3.46 2.40 6.76
N PHE A 219 3.97 3.62 6.95
CA PHE A 219 4.74 4.33 5.92
C PHE A 219 6.24 4.20 6.18
N PHE A 220 7.00 3.92 5.13
CA PHE A 220 8.46 4.03 5.10
C PHE A 220 8.88 4.88 3.89
N THR A 221 9.88 5.73 4.06
CA THR A 221 10.51 6.43 2.92
C THR A 221 11.98 6.09 2.86
N ASP A 222 12.51 5.93 1.64
CA ASP A 222 13.94 5.70 1.41
C ASP A 222 14.81 6.94 1.69
N THR A 223 14.19 8.03 2.19
CA THR A 223 14.87 9.23 2.65
C THR A 223 14.85 9.30 4.17
N GLN A 224 15.87 9.91 4.77
CA GLN A 224 15.89 10.16 6.24
C GLN A 224 15.18 11.47 6.64
N ALA A 225 14.44 12.10 5.71
CA ALA A 225 13.73 13.34 6.00
C ALA A 225 12.46 13.05 6.80
N ASP A 226 12.24 13.81 7.88
CA ASP A 226 11.01 13.81 8.69
C ASP A 226 9.76 14.02 7.82
N PHE A 227 8.94 12.97 7.69
CA PHE A 227 7.67 13.00 6.97
C PHE A 227 6.44 13.05 7.87
N LEU A 228 6.57 13.22 9.20
CA LEU A 228 5.43 13.28 10.12
C LEU A 228 4.40 14.32 9.67
N ALA A 229 4.86 15.52 9.26
CA ALA A 229 3.98 16.59 8.76
C ALA A 229 3.24 16.22 7.47
N GLN A 230 3.71 15.22 6.71
CA GLN A 230 3.05 14.74 5.50
C GLN A 230 1.91 13.78 5.79
N ILE A 231 1.93 13.08 6.93
CA ILE A 231 0.93 12.04 7.24
C ILE A 231 -0.01 12.41 8.38
N SER A 232 0.39 13.30 9.30
CA SER A 232 -0.35 13.59 10.53
C SER A 232 -1.69 14.28 10.33
N GLY A 233 -1.95 14.83 9.14
CA GLY A 233 -3.25 15.41 8.79
C GLY A 233 -4.35 14.39 8.48
N ALA A 234 -4.02 13.10 8.35
CA ALA A 234 -4.99 12.04 8.05
C ALA A 234 -5.94 11.75 9.21
N THR A 235 -7.09 11.16 8.89
CA THR A 235 -7.97 10.54 9.90
C THR A 235 -7.43 9.15 10.25
N PHE A 236 -6.84 8.99 11.43
CA PHE A 236 -6.35 7.71 11.92
C PHE A 236 -7.44 6.96 12.69
N ASN A 237 -7.63 5.68 12.36
CA ASN A 237 -8.47 4.75 13.12
C ASN A 237 -7.60 3.60 13.62
N TYR A 238 -7.75 3.26 14.90
CA TYR A 238 -6.99 2.20 15.54
C TYR A 238 -7.92 1.07 15.95
N TYR A 239 -7.55 -0.15 15.58
CA TYR A 239 -8.32 -1.37 15.80
C TYR A 239 -7.46 -2.42 16.48
N VAL A 240 -8.04 -3.17 17.41
CA VAL A 240 -7.36 -4.25 18.15
C VAL A 240 -8.10 -5.56 17.92
N ALA A 241 -7.36 -6.63 17.64
CA ALA A 241 -7.92 -7.94 17.39
C ALA A 241 -8.81 -8.40 18.55
N ASN A 242 -10.03 -8.79 18.23
CA ASN A 242 -11.04 -9.26 19.18
C ASN A 242 -12.00 -10.21 18.44
N GLU A 243 -12.10 -11.45 18.89
CA GLU A 243 -12.98 -12.47 18.30
C GLU A 243 -14.44 -12.01 18.14
N THR A 244 -14.90 -11.17 19.08
CA THR A 244 -16.26 -10.59 19.10
C THR A 244 -16.38 -9.23 18.41
N GLY A 245 -15.27 -8.73 17.85
CA GLY A 245 -15.21 -7.48 17.12
C GLY A 245 -16.08 -7.47 15.87
N THR A 246 -16.60 -6.30 15.51
CA THR A 246 -17.52 -6.11 14.37
C THR A 246 -16.82 -5.64 13.10
N VAL A 247 -15.56 -5.23 13.19
CA VAL A 247 -14.75 -4.81 12.04
C VAL A 247 -13.99 -6.03 11.55
N ASN A 248 -14.27 -6.52 10.35
CA ASN A 248 -13.53 -7.61 9.74
C ASN A 248 -12.49 -7.06 8.76
N TYR A 249 -11.24 -7.46 8.92
CA TYR A 249 -10.16 -7.17 7.98
C TYR A 249 -9.30 -8.42 7.82
N ASN A 250 -9.10 -8.85 6.56
CA ASN A 250 -8.34 -10.05 6.19
C ASN A 250 -8.69 -11.32 7.00
N GLY A 251 -9.98 -11.49 7.33
CA GLY A 251 -10.47 -12.66 8.05
C GLY A 251 -10.31 -12.59 9.56
N VAL A 252 -9.72 -11.54 10.11
CA VAL A 252 -9.61 -11.28 11.54
C VAL A 252 -10.69 -10.27 11.96
N ASN A 253 -11.31 -10.51 13.12
CA ASN A 253 -12.25 -9.58 13.73
C ASN A 253 -11.53 -8.62 14.66
N TYR A 254 -11.92 -7.37 14.60
CA TYR A 254 -11.35 -6.28 15.37
C TYR A 254 -12.44 -5.45 16.05
N SER A 255 -12.08 -4.85 17.18
CA SER A 255 -12.83 -3.75 17.81
C SER A 255 -12.04 -2.45 17.65
N ALA A 256 -12.74 -1.32 17.66
CA ALA A 256 -12.07 -0.04 17.84
C ALA A 256 -11.26 -0.07 19.14
N MET A 257 -10.08 0.58 19.13
CA MET A 257 -9.23 0.69 20.31
C MET A 257 -10.03 1.29 21.48
N ASP A 258 -9.80 0.75 22.68
CA ASP A 258 -10.42 1.26 23.90
C ASP A 258 -10.02 2.74 24.10
N PRO A 259 -10.98 3.65 24.34
CA PRO A 259 -10.69 5.08 24.54
C PRO A 259 -9.81 5.42 25.75
N SER A 260 -9.46 4.44 26.59
CA SER A 260 -8.45 4.60 27.64
C SER A 260 -7.01 4.56 27.13
N PHE A 261 -6.81 4.31 25.85
CA PHE A 261 -5.51 4.38 25.17
C PHE A 261 -5.53 5.41 24.05
N ASP A 262 -4.41 6.12 23.93
CA ASP A 262 -4.07 6.93 22.78
C ASP A 262 -2.91 6.30 22.01
N VAL A 263 -2.74 6.71 20.76
CA VAL A 263 -1.59 6.34 19.94
C VAL A 263 -0.85 7.60 19.52
N ASN A 264 0.36 7.76 20.03
CA ASN A 264 1.27 8.80 19.60
C ASN A 264 1.93 8.38 18.29
N LEU A 265 1.64 9.14 17.23
CA LEU A 265 2.30 8.99 15.94
C LEU A 265 3.59 9.82 15.90
N SER A 266 4.69 9.17 15.56
CA SER A 266 5.98 9.82 15.28
C SER A 266 6.65 9.17 14.06
N THR A 267 7.80 9.70 13.65
CA THR A 267 8.65 9.07 12.63
C THR A 267 10.08 8.99 13.14
N ILE A 268 10.77 7.88 12.88
CA ILE A 268 12.14 7.63 13.34
C ILE A 268 13.03 7.19 12.18
N ASN A 269 14.32 7.52 12.26
CA ASN A 269 15.29 6.99 11.31
C ASN A 269 15.36 5.46 11.45
N GLN A 270 15.38 4.77 10.32
CA GLN A 270 15.36 3.31 10.27
C GLN A 270 16.29 2.81 9.18
N THR A 271 17.22 1.92 9.55
CA THR A 271 17.97 1.11 8.60
C THR A 271 17.19 -0.18 8.35
N ALA A 272 16.79 -0.43 7.10
CA ALA A 272 15.98 -1.58 6.70
C ALA A 272 16.73 -2.43 5.66
N ASP A 273 16.76 -3.75 5.85
CA ASP A 273 17.43 -4.73 4.98
C ASP A 273 16.48 -5.29 3.91
N PHE A 274 15.93 -4.43 3.07
CA PHE A 274 15.04 -4.87 1.98
C PHE A 274 15.75 -5.83 1.01
N ALA A 275 14.97 -6.63 0.28
CA ALA A 275 15.50 -7.54 -0.75
C ALA A 275 16.29 -6.83 -1.86
N SER A 276 16.03 -5.54 -2.10
CA SER A 276 16.78 -4.69 -3.04
C SER A 276 18.11 -4.18 -2.48
N GLY A 277 18.37 -4.37 -1.18
CA GLY A 277 19.53 -3.89 -0.46
C GLY A 277 19.16 -3.10 0.80
N THR A 278 20.17 -2.79 1.60
CA THR A 278 20.00 -1.97 2.81
C THR A 278 19.69 -0.52 2.45
N VAL A 279 18.67 0.04 3.11
CA VAL A 279 18.24 1.42 2.97
C VAL A 279 18.25 2.10 4.33
N ASP A 280 18.92 3.25 4.42
CA ASP A 280 18.81 4.16 5.57
C ASP A 280 17.71 5.19 5.27
N GLY A 281 16.53 4.95 5.83
CA GLY A 281 15.34 5.74 5.57
C GLY A 281 14.69 6.24 6.86
N GLN A 282 13.39 6.46 6.76
CA GLN A 282 12.55 6.85 7.88
C GLN A 282 11.27 6.02 7.89
N ILE A 283 10.79 5.66 9.08
CA ILE A 283 9.59 4.84 9.28
C ILE A 283 8.63 5.51 10.26
N ALA A 284 7.32 5.30 10.07
CA ALA A 284 6.31 5.68 11.04
C ALA A 284 6.37 4.77 12.28
N GLN A 285 6.21 5.38 13.45
CA GLN A 285 6.12 4.71 14.73
C GLN A 285 4.82 5.09 15.43
N PHE A 286 4.19 4.09 16.04
CA PHE A 286 2.93 4.18 16.74
C PHE A 286 3.16 3.71 18.18
N GLU A 287 3.31 4.67 19.09
CA GLU A 287 3.48 4.40 20.51
C GLU A 287 2.12 4.42 21.20
N VAL A 288 1.75 3.28 21.76
CA VAL A 288 0.54 3.10 22.54
C VAL A 288 0.76 3.69 23.93
N VAL A 289 -0.05 4.67 24.31
CA VAL A 289 0.03 5.28 25.64
C VAL A 289 -1.30 5.18 26.37
N PRO A 290 -1.33 4.85 27.67
CA PRO A 290 -2.53 5.03 28.46
C PRO A 290 -2.88 6.52 28.51
N GLU A 291 -4.15 6.85 28.35
CA GLU A 291 -4.66 8.15 28.73
C GLU A 291 -4.33 8.41 30.21
N PRO A 292 -3.75 9.57 30.57
CA PRO A 292 -3.49 9.87 31.97
C PRO A 292 -4.83 9.84 32.71
N SER A 293 -5.01 8.86 33.61
CA SER A 293 -6.26 8.74 34.35
C SER A 293 -6.63 10.10 34.96
N THR A 294 -7.90 10.51 34.83
CA THR A 294 -8.40 11.78 35.35
C THR A 294 -8.02 11.99 36.82
N TYR A 295 -7.93 10.90 37.59
CA TYR A 295 -7.48 10.90 38.98
C TYR A 295 -5.99 11.22 39.15
N ALA A 296 -5.11 10.73 38.28
CA ALA A 296 -3.69 11.09 38.29
C ALA A 296 -3.49 12.57 37.98
N LEU A 297 -4.21 13.10 36.98
CA LEU A 297 -4.16 14.52 36.63
C LEU A 297 -4.73 15.40 37.74
N LEU A 298 -5.83 14.98 38.37
CA LEU A 298 -6.44 15.69 39.50
C LEU A 298 -5.56 15.65 40.76
N ALA A 299 -4.88 14.54 41.03
CA ALA A 299 -3.94 14.42 42.15
C ALA A 299 -2.71 15.33 41.96
N LEU A 300 -2.17 15.40 40.74
CA LEU A 300 -1.11 16.34 40.38
C LEU A 300 -1.56 17.80 40.53
N ALA A 301 -2.76 18.13 40.05
CA ALA A 301 -3.33 19.46 40.22
C ALA A 301 -3.56 19.83 41.69
N ALA A 302 -4.08 18.90 42.50
CA ALA A 302 -4.27 19.08 43.93
C ALA A 302 -2.95 19.24 44.68
N ALA A 303 -1.92 18.48 44.31
CA ALA A 303 -0.57 18.61 44.87
C ALA A 303 0.06 19.97 44.52
N ALA A 304 -0.09 20.44 43.28
CA ALA A 304 0.37 21.77 42.85
C ALA A 304 -0.36 22.90 43.58
N LEU A 305 -1.69 22.80 43.74
CA LEU A 305 -2.49 23.74 44.52
C LEU A 305 -2.10 23.73 46.01
N GLY A 306 -1.87 22.56 46.59
CA GLY A 306 -1.38 22.41 47.97
C GLY A 306 -0.02 23.05 48.18
N ALA A 307 0.93 22.81 47.26
CA ALA A 307 2.26 23.42 47.30
C ALA A 307 2.22 24.94 47.15
N HIS A 308 1.35 25.47 46.28
CA HIS A 308 1.13 26.91 46.11
C HIS A 308 0.48 27.56 47.33
N ALA A 309 -0.48 26.89 47.97
CA ALA A 309 -1.10 27.37 49.20
C ALA A 309 -0.08 27.41 50.37
N LEU A 310 0.80 26.42 50.45
CA LEU A 310 1.87 26.36 51.46
C LEU A 310 2.94 27.45 51.23
N SER A 311 3.27 27.80 49.99
CA SER A 311 4.24 28.86 49.69
C SER A 311 3.72 30.26 50.03
N ARG A 312 2.42 30.51 49.90
CA ARG A 312 1.78 31.78 50.31
C ARG A 312 1.71 31.98 51.82
N ARG A 313 1.65 30.89 52.61
CA ARG A 313 1.63 30.96 54.08
C ARG A 313 3.00 31.24 54.71
N ARG A 314 4.09 31.13 53.94
CA ARG A 314 5.47 31.35 54.40
C ARG A 314 6.00 32.76 54.11
N LYS A 315 5.17 33.66 53.59
CA LYS A 315 5.43 35.10 53.49
C LYS A 315 4.61 35.84 54.54
#